data_AF-A0A2X2T1S6-F1
#
_entry.id   AF-A0A2X2T1S6-F1
#
_cell.length_a   1.000
_cell.length_b   1.000
_cell.length_c   1.000
_cell.angle_alpha   90.00
_cell.angle_beta   90.00
_cell.angle_gamma   90.00
#
_symmetry.space_group_name_H-M   'P 1'
#
loop_
_entity.id
_entity.type
_entity.pdbx_description
1 polymer ?
#
loop_
_entity_poly.entity_id
_entity_poly.type
_entity_poly.pdbx_seq_one_letter_code
_entity_poly.pdbx_strand_id
1 'polypeptide(L)'
;MTTQRMPALFLGHGSPMNVLEDNRYTRAWAQLGETLPRPKAIVVVSAHWFTRGTGVTAMEAPKTIHDFGGFPQALYDTHYPAPGSPELAQQLVDLLAPTPVALDKEAWGFDHGSWGVLIKMYPNADIPMVQLSIDSTKPAAWHLEVGRKLATLRDQGIMLVASGNVVHNLRTARWHG
;
A
#
# COMPACT_ATOMS: atom_id res chain seq x y z
N MET A 1 26.06 9.36 -8.17
CA MET A 1 24.73 9.95 -8.45
C MET A 1 23.98 10.03 -7.13
N THR A 2 23.65 11.22 -6.65
CA THR A 2 22.80 11.38 -5.46
C THR A 2 21.37 11.01 -5.85
N THR A 3 20.87 9.89 -5.33
CA THR A 3 19.47 9.52 -5.46
C THR A 3 18.61 10.60 -4.80
N GLN A 4 17.68 11.20 -5.54
CA GLN A 4 16.71 12.12 -4.95
C GLN A 4 15.90 11.36 -3.90
N ARG A 5 15.86 11.87 -2.67
CA ARG A 5 15.13 11.23 -1.57
C ARG A 5 13.64 11.15 -1.91
N MET A 6 13.09 9.94 -1.92
CA MET A 6 11.70 9.72 -2.29
C MET A 6 10.72 10.31 -1.27
N PRO A 7 9.51 10.70 -1.67
CA PRO A 7 8.46 11.10 -0.74
C PRO A 7 7.93 9.91 0.06
N ALA A 8 7.23 10.21 1.15
CA ALA A 8 6.35 9.29 1.86
C ALA A 8 4.94 9.88 1.85
N LEU A 9 3.93 9.06 1.53
CA LEU A 9 2.55 9.49 1.36
C LEU A 9 1.63 8.80 2.35
N PHE A 10 0.61 9.52 2.82
CA PHE A 10 -0.56 8.92 3.47
C PHE A 10 -1.79 9.28 2.61
N LEU A 11 -2.51 8.28 2.12
CA LEU A 11 -3.61 8.44 1.18
C LEU A 11 -4.91 7.87 1.76
N GLY A 12 -5.95 8.70 1.73
CA GLY A 12 -7.30 8.33 2.11
C GLY A 12 -7.96 7.45 1.05
N HIS A 13 -7.90 6.11 1.09
CA HIS A 13 -8.40 5.30 -0.06
C HIS A 13 -9.93 5.35 -0.23
N GLY A 14 -10.69 5.54 0.85
CA GLY A 14 -12.14 5.73 0.79
C GLY A 14 -12.91 4.48 0.33
N SER A 15 -13.88 4.67 -0.55
CA SER A 15 -14.69 3.57 -1.07
C SER A 15 -13.95 2.84 -2.20
N PRO A 16 -14.06 1.50 -2.33
CA PRO A 16 -13.64 0.77 -3.51
C PRO A 16 -14.12 1.39 -4.82
N MET A 17 -15.28 2.06 -4.83
CA MET A 17 -15.81 2.75 -6.00
C MET A 17 -14.85 3.80 -6.60
N ASN A 18 -13.93 4.37 -5.81
CA ASN A 18 -12.91 5.29 -6.31
C ASN A 18 -12.07 4.70 -7.47
N VAL A 19 -11.98 3.38 -7.57
CA VAL A 19 -11.33 2.70 -8.70
C VAL A 19 -12.05 2.99 -10.01
N LEU A 20 -13.38 2.97 -10.00
CA LEU A 20 -14.21 3.18 -11.19
C LEU A 20 -14.57 4.64 -11.42
N GLU A 21 -14.57 5.45 -10.36
CA GLU A 21 -14.98 6.85 -10.41
C GLU A 21 -13.88 7.78 -10.95
N ASP A 22 -14.32 8.92 -11.48
CA ASP A 22 -13.51 10.12 -11.66
C ASP A 22 -14.05 11.22 -10.73
N ASN A 23 -13.29 11.49 -9.67
CA ASN A 23 -13.59 12.49 -8.67
C ASN A 23 -12.32 13.22 -8.22
N ARG A 24 -12.49 14.24 -7.35
CA ARG A 24 -11.39 15.09 -6.88
C ARG A 24 -10.24 14.30 -6.23
N TYR A 25 -10.51 13.16 -5.60
CA TYR A 25 -9.49 12.35 -4.94
C TYR A 25 -8.69 11.54 -5.96
N THR A 26 -9.39 10.88 -6.89
CA THR A 26 -8.75 10.09 -7.95
C THR A 26 -7.87 10.95 -8.86
N ARG A 27 -8.30 12.18 -9.18
CA ARG A 27 -7.48 13.16 -9.93
C ARG A 27 -6.26 13.61 -9.13
N ALA A 28 -6.41 13.81 -7.81
CA ALA A 28 -5.27 14.16 -6.96
C ALA A 28 -4.24 13.01 -6.92
N TRP A 29 -4.67 11.75 -6.84
CA TRP A 29 -3.75 10.61 -6.90
C TRP A 29 -3.04 10.50 -8.25
N ALA A 30 -3.76 10.68 -9.36
CA ALA A 30 -3.17 10.71 -10.69
C ALA A 30 -2.11 11.83 -10.81
N GLN A 31 -2.46 13.04 -10.36
CA GLN A 31 -1.54 14.18 -10.35
C GLN A 31 -0.29 13.90 -9.51
N LEU A 32 -0.40 13.23 -8.36
CA LEU A 32 0.77 12.83 -7.58
C LEU A 32 1.67 11.85 -8.36
N GLY A 33 1.08 10.91 -9.09
CA GLY A 33 1.82 9.97 -9.94
C GLY A 33 2.59 10.65 -11.09
N GLU A 34 2.03 11.72 -11.64
CA GLU A 34 2.66 12.52 -12.71
C GLU A 34 3.76 13.47 -12.19
N THR A 35 3.63 13.96 -10.96
CA THR A 35 4.48 15.06 -10.43
C THR A 35 5.59 14.60 -9.50
N LEU A 36 5.45 13.45 -8.85
CA LEU A 36 6.47 12.90 -7.95
C LEU A 36 7.59 12.21 -8.73
N PRO A 37 8.82 12.16 -8.18
CA PRO A 37 9.88 11.36 -8.78
C PRO A 37 9.44 9.89 -8.86
N ARG A 38 9.70 9.25 -10.00
CA ARG A 38 9.32 7.85 -10.22
C ARG A 38 10.14 6.91 -9.32
N PRO A 39 9.49 6.09 -8.45
CA PRO A 39 10.20 5.15 -7.59
C PRO A 39 10.83 3.99 -8.34
N LYS A 40 11.88 3.43 -7.74
CA LYS A 40 12.39 2.09 -8.10
C LYS A 40 11.47 0.98 -7.62
N ALA A 41 10.84 1.18 -6.47
CA ALA A 41 9.83 0.30 -5.89
C ALA A 41 8.99 1.04 -4.85
N ILE A 42 7.87 0.46 -4.45
CA ILE A 42 6.94 1.01 -3.47
C ILE A 42 6.78 0.03 -2.31
N VAL A 43 6.93 0.52 -1.08
CA VAL A 43 6.44 -0.19 0.12
C VAL A 43 5.08 0.39 0.48
N VAL A 44 4.06 -0.45 0.46
CA VAL A 44 2.69 -0.05 0.80
C VAL A 44 2.29 -0.59 2.17
N VAL A 45 1.82 0.30 3.05
CA VAL A 45 1.20 -0.06 4.33
C VAL A 45 -0.29 0.14 4.20
N SER A 46 -1.06 -0.95 4.14
CA SER A 46 -2.51 -0.89 3.99
C SER A 46 -3.23 -1.09 5.30
N ALA A 47 -4.26 -0.27 5.56
CA ALA A 47 -5.17 -0.47 6.69
C ALA A 47 -5.90 -1.83 6.65
N HIS A 48 -5.95 -2.47 5.48
CA HIS A 48 -6.64 -3.74 5.26
C HIS A 48 -5.82 -4.96 5.68
N TRP A 49 -4.48 -4.83 5.70
CA TRP A 49 -3.61 -5.91 6.16
C TRP A 49 -3.23 -5.74 7.63
N PHE A 50 -4.22 -5.94 8.51
CA PHE A 50 -4.07 -5.81 9.96
C PHE A 50 -3.97 -7.19 10.61
N THR A 51 -2.77 -7.57 11.06
CA THR A 51 -2.42 -8.94 11.46
C THR A 51 -1.97 -9.03 12.91
N ARG A 52 -1.91 -10.24 13.49
CA ARG A 52 -1.17 -10.48 14.74
C ARG A 52 0.28 -10.79 14.38
N GLY A 53 1.20 -9.89 14.68
CA GLY A 53 2.56 -9.91 14.14
C GLY A 53 2.69 -9.08 12.85
N THR A 54 3.93 -8.90 12.39
CA THR A 54 4.27 -8.14 11.17
C THR A 54 4.53 -9.11 10.01
N GLY A 55 3.94 -8.84 8.85
CA GLY A 55 4.12 -9.61 7.62
C GLY A 55 4.47 -8.73 6.44
N VAL A 56 5.15 -9.30 5.45
CA VAL A 56 5.52 -8.63 4.20
C VAL A 56 5.25 -9.56 3.02
N THR A 57 4.64 -9.06 1.94
CA THR A 57 4.48 -9.87 0.71
C THR A 57 5.84 -10.07 0.05
N ALA A 58 6.13 -11.30 -0.36
CA ALA A 58 7.42 -11.73 -0.88
C ALA A 58 7.33 -12.52 -2.20
N MET A 59 6.19 -12.44 -2.88
CA MET A 59 5.95 -13.05 -4.19
C MET A 59 6.60 -12.21 -5.29
N GLU A 60 7.11 -12.83 -6.36
CA GLU A 60 7.54 -12.11 -7.58
C GLU A 60 6.34 -11.55 -8.36
N ALA A 61 5.20 -12.25 -8.33
CA ALA A 61 3.96 -11.83 -8.97
C ALA A 61 2.78 -11.98 -7.99
N PRO A 62 2.59 -11.04 -7.05
CA PRO A 62 1.45 -11.05 -6.13
C PRO A 62 0.14 -10.95 -6.90
N LYS A 63 -0.85 -11.77 -6.53
CA LYS A 63 -2.22 -11.64 -7.06
C LYS A 63 -2.85 -10.32 -6.60
N THR A 64 -3.75 -9.75 -7.41
CA THR A 64 -4.70 -8.73 -6.92
C THR A 64 -5.78 -9.44 -6.10
N ILE A 65 -6.10 -8.94 -4.91
CA ILE A 65 -7.23 -9.43 -4.11
C ILE A 65 -8.31 -8.37 -3.95
N HIS A 66 -9.56 -8.83 -3.92
CA HIS A 66 -10.74 -8.03 -3.67
C HIS A 66 -11.28 -8.36 -2.29
N ASP A 67 -10.77 -7.63 -1.29
CA ASP A 67 -11.05 -7.83 0.13
C ASP A 67 -12.27 -7.03 0.61
N PHE A 68 -13.24 -6.83 -0.28
CA PHE A 68 -14.49 -6.12 -0.05
C PHE A 68 -15.69 -6.88 -0.64
N GLY A 69 -16.89 -6.59 -0.11
CA GLY A 69 -18.15 -7.24 -0.49
C GLY A 69 -19.24 -6.24 -0.87
N GLY A 70 -20.17 -6.64 -1.74
CA GLY A 70 -21.38 -5.86 -2.05
C GLY A 70 -21.19 -4.76 -3.10
N PHE A 71 -20.13 -4.82 -3.89
CA PHE A 71 -19.82 -3.85 -4.93
C PHE A 71 -20.14 -4.36 -6.35
N PRO A 72 -20.21 -3.49 -7.38
CA PRO A 72 -20.44 -3.91 -8.76
C PRO A 72 -19.37 -4.87 -9.31
N GLN A 73 -19.75 -5.76 -10.24
CA GLN A 73 -18.86 -6.74 -10.87
C GLN A 73 -17.60 -6.11 -11.49
N ALA A 74 -17.72 -4.92 -12.09
CA ALA A 74 -16.60 -4.20 -12.68
C ALA A 74 -15.41 -3.95 -11.70
N LEU A 75 -15.68 -3.88 -10.39
CA LEU A 75 -14.61 -3.80 -9.39
C LEU A 75 -13.86 -5.14 -9.23
N TYR A 76 -14.59 -6.25 -9.22
CA TYR A 76 -14.02 -7.59 -9.14
C TYR A 76 -13.26 -7.99 -10.41
N ASP A 77 -13.61 -7.40 -11.55
CA ASP A 77 -12.90 -7.61 -12.82
C ASP A 77 -11.62 -6.76 -12.92
N THR A 78 -11.42 -5.80 -12.01
CA THR A 78 -10.23 -4.94 -12.00
C THR A 78 -9.02 -5.69 -11.43
N HIS A 79 -7.89 -5.64 -12.15
CA HIS A 79 -6.63 -6.24 -11.75
C HIS A 79 -5.51 -5.19 -11.77
N TYR A 80 -4.58 -5.30 -10.83
CA TYR A 80 -3.40 -4.44 -10.72
C TYR A 80 -2.15 -5.32 -10.61
N PRO A 81 -1.57 -5.76 -11.75
CA PRO A 81 -0.54 -6.80 -11.80
C PRO A 81 0.86 -6.20 -11.59
N ALA A 82 1.05 -5.39 -10.56
CA ALA A 82 2.37 -4.86 -10.24
C ALA A 82 3.34 -6.02 -9.90
N PRO A 83 4.59 -5.98 -10.38
CA PRO A 83 5.57 -6.98 -9.97
C PRO A 83 5.81 -6.85 -8.46
N GLY A 84 6.04 -7.97 -7.79
CA GLY A 84 6.56 -7.94 -6.44
C GLY A 84 8.07 -7.69 -6.41
N SER A 85 8.65 -7.64 -5.22
CA SER A 85 10.12 -7.63 -5.05
C SER A 85 10.52 -8.45 -3.83
N PRO A 86 10.87 -9.73 -4.01
CA PRO A 86 11.40 -10.57 -2.93
C PRO A 86 12.64 -9.96 -2.26
N GLU A 87 13.46 -9.23 -3.01
CA GLU A 87 14.66 -8.56 -2.49
C GLU A 87 14.29 -7.43 -1.53
N LEU A 88 13.34 -6.58 -1.90
CA LEU A 88 12.84 -5.52 -1.02
C LEU A 88 12.11 -6.11 0.18
N ALA A 89 11.40 -7.23 0.00
CA ALA A 89 10.76 -7.94 1.10
C ALA A 89 11.78 -8.44 2.13
N GLN A 90 12.88 -9.04 1.67
CA GLN A 90 13.98 -9.46 2.55
C GLN A 90 14.64 -8.25 3.22
N GLN A 91 14.85 -7.15 2.49
CA GLN A 91 15.40 -5.92 3.05
C GLN A 91 14.54 -5.36 4.20
N LEU A 92 13.21 -5.47 4.10
CA LEU A 92 12.30 -5.07 5.17
C LEU A 92 12.44 -5.96 6.42
N VAL A 93 12.66 -7.27 6.26
CA VAL A 93 12.95 -8.19 7.37
C VAL A 93 14.20 -7.71 8.11
N ASP A 94 15.27 -7.45 7.36
CA ASP A 94 16.57 -7.06 7.93
C ASP A 94 16.46 -5.68 8.63
N LEU A 95 15.77 -4.72 8.00
CA LEU A 95 15.58 -3.37 8.54
C LEU A 95 14.77 -3.37 9.84
N LEU A 96 13.77 -4.25 9.95
CA LEU A 96 12.85 -4.28 11.09
C LEU A 96 13.37 -5.13 12.26
N ALA A 97 14.45 -5.88 12.06
CA ALA A 97 15.14 -6.61 13.13
C ALA A 97 15.38 -5.74 14.39
N PRO A 98 15.25 -6.30 15.60
CA PRO A 98 14.98 -7.71 15.91
C PRO A 98 13.48 -8.08 15.88
N THR A 99 12.59 -7.24 15.34
CA THR A 99 11.17 -7.60 15.20
C THR A 99 11.04 -8.75 14.20
N PRO A 100 10.40 -9.88 14.56
CA PRO A 100 10.11 -10.94 13.60
C PRO A 100 9.13 -10.42 12.53
N VAL A 101 9.52 -10.58 11.27
CA VAL A 101 8.68 -10.26 10.11
C VAL A 101 8.48 -11.52 9.30
N ALA A 102 7.22 -11.92 9.10
CA ALA A 102 6.89 -13.07 8.28
C ALA A 102 6.91 -12.70 6.79
N LEU A 103 7.63 -13.46 5.98
CA LEU A 103 7.56 -13.35 4.52
C LEU A 103 6.35 -14.16 4.03
N ASP A 104 5.32 -13.48 3.58
CA ASP A 104 4.17 -14.10 2.92
C ASP A 104 4.48 -14.34 1.44
N LYS A 105 4.63 -15.61 1.09
CA LYS A 105 5.00 -16.04 -0.27
C LYS A 105 3.81 -16.47 -1.11
N GLU A 106 2.60 -16.51 -0.56
CA GLU A 106 1.47 -17.18 -1.25
C GLU A 106 0.08 -16.61 -0.92
N ALA A 107 -0.14 -16.10 0.30
CA ALA A 107 -1.50 -16.00 0.84
C ALA A 107 -2.22 -14.69 0.49
N TRP A 108 -1.62 -13.54 0.79
CA TRP A 108 -2.27 -12.23 0.77
C TRP A 108 -2.46 -11.73 -0.66
N GLY A 109 -1.41 -11.20 -1.29
CA GLY A 109 -1.55 -10.44 -2.54
C GLY A 109 -1.98 -8.99 -2.28
N PHE A 110 -2.09 -8.17 -3.32
CA PHE A 110 -2.39 -6.74 -3.15
C PHE A 110 -3.86 -6.49 -2.84
N ASP A 111 -4.16 -5.94 -1.66
CA ASP A 111 -5.51 -5.55 -1.24
C ASP A 111 -6.00 -4.23 -1.85
N HIS A 112 -7.32 -3.99 -1.80
CA HIS A 112 -7.92 -2.83 -2.47
C HIS A 112 -7.48 -1.49 -1.89
N GLY A 113 -7.16 -1.45 -0.58
CA GLY A 113 -6.63 -0.25 0.04
C GLY A 113 -5.32 0.16 -0.61
N SER A 114 -4.57 -0.81 -1.13
CA SER A 114 -3.31 -0.58 -1.85
C SER A 114 -3.51 -0.33 -3.33
N TRP A 115 -4.03 -1.33 -4.06
CA TRP A 115 -4.11 -1.23 -5.51
C TRP A 115 -5.15 -0.20 -5.96
N GLY A 116 -6.20 0.04 -5.17
CA GLY A 116 -7.27 0.97 -5.56
C GLY A 116 -6.82 2.42 -5.67
N VAL A 117 -5.79 2.80 -4.92
CA VAL A 117 -5.13 4.10 -5.05
C VAL A 117 -4.06 4.06 -6.14
N LEU A 118 -3.24 3.00 -6.16
CA LEU A 118 -2.11 2.89 -7.08
C LEU A 118 -2.54 2.73 -8.54
N ILE A 119 -3.70 2.14 -8.84
CA ILE A 119 -4.22 2.06 -10.20
C ILE A 119 -4.49 3.45 -10.81
N LYS A 120 -4.80 4.47 -9.98
CA LYS A 120 -4.93 5.86 -10.44
C LYS A 120 -3.57 6.56 -10.51
N MET A 121 -2.68 6.27 -9.56
CA MET A 121 -1.37 6.93 -9.45
C MET A 121 -0.34 6.41 -10.46
N TYR A 122 -0.29 5.10 -10.70
CA TYR A 122 0.64 4.42 -11.61
C TYR A 122 -0.12 3.35 -12.43
N PRO A 123 -0.95 3.77 -13.40
CA PRO A 123 -1.88 2.87 -14.08
C PRO A 123 -1.23 1.72 -14.86
N ASN A 124 0.05 1.86 -15.22
CA ASN A 124 0.78 0.83 -15.96
C ASN A 124 1.17 -0.39 -15.10
N ALA A 125 1.02 -0.32 -13.77
CA ALA A 125 1.41 -1.38 -12.85
C ALA A 125 2.85 -1.91 -13.09
N ASP A 126 3.77 -1.03 -13.44
CA ASP A 126 5.13 -1.36 -13.88
C ASP A 126 6.20 -1.02 -12.84
N ILE A 127 5.79 -0.69 -11.63
CA ILE A 127 6.66 -0.40 -10.50
C ILE A 127 6.59 -1.56 -9.49
N PRO A 128 7.72 -2.18 -9.12
CA PRO A 128 7.75 -3.21 -8.10
C PRO A 128 7.15 -2.74 -6.77
N MET A 129 6.35 -3.61 -6.14
CA MET A 129 5.61 -3.29 -4.94
C MET A 129 5.71 -4.42 -3.92
N VAL A 130 5.89 -4.06 -2.65
CA VAL A 130 5.69 -4.95 -1.51
C VAL A 130 4.68 -4.33 -0.57
N GLN A 131 3.91 -5.16 0.12
CA GLN A 131 3.06 -4.72 1.21
C GLN A 131 3.70 -5.04 2.54
N LEU A 132 3.50 -4.17 3.52
CA LEU A 132 3.85 -4.37 4.91
C LEU A 132 2.57 -4.32 5.73
N SER A 133 2.32 -5.37 6.50
CA SER A 133 1.15 -5.45 7.38
C SER A 133 1.30 -4.57 8.62
N ILE A 134 0.18 -4.29 9.27
CA ILE A 134 0.12 -3.56 10.54
C ILE A 134 -0.10 -4.57 11.67
N ASP A 135 0.82 -4.62 12.64
CA ASP A 135 0.71 -5.51 13.81
C ASP A 135 -0.28 -4.99 14.86
N SER A 136 -1.45 -5.63 14.90
CA SER A 136 -2.54 -5.38 15.86
C SER A 136 -2.18 -5.53 17.34
N THR A 137 -1.05 -6.18 17.66
CA THR A 137 -0.61 -6.40 19.03
C THR A 137 0.25 -5.26 19.57
N LYS A 138 0.56 -4.26 18.75
CA LYS A 138 1.50 -3.18 19.07
C LYS A 138 0.80 -1.83 19.28
N PRO A 139 1.36 -0.96 20.15
CA PRO A 139 0.82 0.38 20.35
C PRO A 139 1.21 1.33 19.21
N ALA A 140 0.50 2.45 19.07
CA ALA A 140 0.78 3.49 18.07
C ALA A 140 2.23 3.99 18.08
N ALA A 141 2.83 4.14 19.27
CA ALA A 141 4.23 4.55 19.40
C ALA A 141 5.20 3.56 18.72
N TRP A 142 4.90 2.27 18.76
CA TRP A 142 5.69 1.25 18.07
C TRP A 142 5.60 1.38 16.55
N HIS A 143 4.40 1.65 16.01
CA HIS A 143 4.23 1.89 14.57
C HIS A 143 4.94 3.16 14.10
N LEU A 144 5.04 4.19 14.96
CA LEU A 144 5.86 5.36 14.66
C LEU A 144 7.35 5.00 14.56
N GLU A 145 7.87 4.13 15.44
CA GLU A 145 9.25 3.64 15.32
C GLU A 145 9.48 2.83 14.05
N VAL A 146 8.52 2.01 13.63
CA VAL A 146 8.57 1.33 12.32
C VAL A 146 8.68 2.35 11.19
N GLY A 147 7.85 3.41 11.22
CA GLY A 147 7.94 4.51 10.26
C GLY A 147 9.32 5.19 10.24
N ARG A 148 9.95 5.39 11.41
CA ARG A 148 11.32 5.93 11.49
C ARG A 148 12.35 5.01 10.84
N LYS A 149 12.24 3.69 11.03
CA LYS A 149 13.11 2.71 10.36
C LYS A 149 12.93 2.75 8.84
N LEU A 150 11.69 2.71 8.37
CA LEU A 150 11.34 2.74 6.94
C LEU A 150 11.84 4.01 6.23
N ALA A 151 12.01 5.13 6.94
CA ALA A 151 12.46 6.39 6.37
C ALA A 151 13.83 6.31 5.67
N THR A 152 14.66 5.31 6.01
CA THR A 152 15.97 5.04 5.39
C THR A 152 15.86 4.46 3.97
N LEU A 153 14.75 3.80 3.63
CA LEU A 153 14.50 3.27 2.29
C LEU A 153 14.27 4.39 1.25
N ARG A 154 13.82 5.56 1.71
CA ARG A 154 13.56 6.73 0.87
C ARG A 154 14.81 7.22 0.14
N ASP A 155 15.97 7.10 0.76
CA ASP A 155 17.25 7.49 0.18
C ASP A 155 17.73 6.48 -0.88
N GLN A 156 17.07 5.32 -0.98
CA GLN A 156 17.41 4.23 -1.91
C GLN A 156 16.52 4.22 -3.16
N GLY A 157 15.61 5.19 -3.30
CA GLY A 157 14.66 5.25 -4.41
C GLY A 157 13.34 4.52 -4.12
N ILE A 158 13.07 4.16 -2.87
CA ILE A 158 11.83 3.49 -2.45
C ILE A 158 10.82 4.51 -1.97
N MET A 159 9.63 4.53 -2.57
CA MET A 159 8.53 5.37 -2.09
C MET A 159 7.74 4.62 -1.02
N LEU A 160 7.37 5.31 0.06
CA LEU A 160 6.50 4.77 1.10
C LEU A 160 5.08 5.27 0.86
N VAL A 161 4.11 4.37 0.79
CA VAL A 161 2.69 4.72 0.65
C VAL A 161 1.89 4.06 1.75
N ALA A 162 1.42 4.84 2.71
CA ALA A 162 0.43 4.37 3.67
C ALA A 162 -0.99 4.68 3.13
N SER A 163 -1.88 3.70 3.19
CA SER A 163 -3.25 3.83 2.70
C SER A 163 -4.27 3.41 3.75
N GLY A 164 -5.23 4.28 4.03
CA GLY A 164 -6.26 4.07 5.05
C GLY A 164 -7.19 5.26 5.14
N ASN A 165 -7.80 5.50 6.31
CA ASN A 165 -8.61 6.70 6.56
C ASN A 165 -8.41 7.17 8.01
N VAL A 166 -8.16 8.46 8.21
CA VAL A 166 -8.04 9.06 9.57
C VAL A 166 -9.34 9.04 10.36
N VAL A 167 -10.48 9.07 9.67
CA VAL A 167 -11.81 8.86 10.24
C VAL A 167 -12.44 7.70 9.48
N HIS A 168 -12.73 6.60 10.18
CA HIS A 168 -13.27 5.39 9.56
C HIS A 168 -14.31 4.73 10.47
N ASN A 169 -15.51 5.32 10.53
CA ASN A 169 -16.66 4.74 11.20
C ASN A 169 -17.80 4.55 10.19
N LEU A 170 -17.85 3.36 9.59
CA LEU A 170 -18.85 3.03 8.57
C LEU A 170 -20.29 3.03 9.12
N ARG A 171 -20.49 2.90 10.44
CA ARG A 171 -21.82 2.97 11.06
C ARG A 171 -22.43 4.36 11.02
N THR A 172 -21.59 5.39 10.89
CA THR A 172 -22.01 6.80 10.80
C THR A 172 -21.97 7.33 9.37
N ALA A 173 -21.56 6.51 8.40
CA ALA A 173 -21.52 6.89 7.00
C ALA A 173 -22.95 7.07 6.45
N ARG A 174 -23.16 8.18 5.73
CA ARG A 174 -24.41 8.43 5.00
C ARG A 174 -24.19 8.09 3.54
N TRP A 175 -24.57 6.88 3.15
CA TRP A 175 -24.42 6.36 1.79
C TRP A 175 -25.43 6.95 0.80
N HIS A 176 -26.54 7.46 1.33
CA HIS A 176 -27.58 8.15 0.59
C HIS A 176 -27.80 9.49 1.27
N GLY A 177 -27.38 10.56 0.61
CA GLY A 177 -27.44 11.93 1.08
C GLY A 177 -27.32 12.89 -0.08
#